data_AF-A0A542ATG4-F1
#
_entry.id   AF-A0A542ATG4-F1
#
_cell.length_a   1.000
_cell.length_b   1.000
_cell.length_c   1.000
_cell.angle_alpha   90.00
_cell.angle_beta   90.00
_cell.angle_gamma   90.00
#
_symmetry.space_group_name_H-M   'P 1'
#
loop_
_entity.id
_entity.type
_entity.pdbx_description
1 polymer ?
#
loop_
_entity_poly.entity_id
_entity_poly.type
_entity_poly.pdbx_seq_one_letter_code
_entity_poly.pdbx_strand_id
1 'polypeptide(L)'
;MELKNIVEICVAIDIAILGIAYPIIIDKISNIGHKFSSNYLANAFENEFPQTKFLGRLPGRSRRITIFEWVLFFTIGSFILLILNLKPLFWEDVYVMQNSAKLLVLLLTFVLVIIFIIWLDKVSLYNGKSTRILTYIISKYKDFDEPDEDEYYFKIINELAIFAIKTQDKGLEETLLTFYTEEFNNTRANFLIPREDDRPEGFENFRVDFNHEFHQGIREIIREVSKGKNDDLRSLEHFAVSGVWFMGHGVFETPISQETYKELWRNVVLISTNAGFVRQYWGTAHQYYDFGLKRVYGNNYDFESRTYDNQSQIDIRDSERKRFFEFHLAMGGLLVYQKNYDALKTLLTYTQRQPPNYVLLPQYTTEIFAWFSSFKDEFGRGYYPIDLAYPFPGLDNLGNRRQVTYYICQYIALLFLRQMKLHLEQNNRHDLEQPTLPTAEVLELLKWQESVGYFRFCLKKVLKNKELLNTL
;
A
#
# COMPACT_ATOMS: atom_id res chain seq x y z
N MET A 1 59.28 5.05 27.39
CA MET A 1 57.99 5.75 27.60
C MET A 1 57.35 5.08 28.80
N GLU A 2 57.37 5.73 29.97
CA GLU A 2 56.92 5.08 31.21
C GLU A 2 55.43 4.75 31.14
N LEU A 3 55.06 3.49 31.38
CA LEU A 3 53.68 2.99 31.53
C LEU A 3 52.89 3.65 32.68
N LYS A 4 53.44 4.68 33.34
CA LYS A 4 52.89 5.30 34.54
C LYS A 4 51.60 6.07 34.28
N ASN A 5 51.50 6.73 33.12
CA ASN A 5 50.36 7.62 32.81
C ASN A 5 49.25 6.92 32.00
N ILE A 6 49.47 5.68 31.54
CA ILE A 6 48.51 4.98 30.67
C ILE A 6 47.19 4.71 31.41
N VAL A 7 47.27 4.29 32.68
CA VAL A 7 46.09 4.00 33.50
C VAL A 7 45.29 5.26 33.77
N GLU A 8 45.94 6.39 34.07
CA GLU A 8 45.27 7.67 34.31
C GLU A 8 44.49 8.15 33.07
N ILE A 9 45.08 7.96 31.88
CA ILE A 9 44.41 8.26 30.60
C ILE A 9 43.19 7.35 30.40
N CYS A 10 43.32 6.04 30.62
CA CYS A 10 42.20 5.10 30.50
C CYS A 10 41.05 5.45 31.46
N VAL A 11 41.36 5.72 32.73
CA VAL A 11 40.37 6.12 33.73
C VAL A 11 39.66 7.41 33.33
N ALA A 12 40.39 8.42 32.84
CA ALA A 12 39.80 9.68 32.41
C ALA A 12 38.83 9.49 31.21
N ILE A 13 39.20 8.66 30.24
CA ILE A 13 38.36 8.34 29.08
C ILE A 13 37.09 7.61 29.53
N ASP A 14 37.21 6.58 30.36
CA ASP A 14 36.08 5.76 30.79
C ASP A 14 35.09 6.57 31.65
N ILE A 15 35.60 7.47 32.51
CA ILE A 15 34.77 8.43 33.26
C ILE A 15 34.06 9.40 32.32
N ALA A 16 34.72 9.92 31.28
CA ALA A 16 34.09 10.81 30.32
C ALA A 16 32.97 10.12 29.53
N ILE A 17 33.19 8.87 29.11
CA ILE A 17 32.18 8.04 28.44
C ILE A 17 30.99 7.79 29.36
N LEU A 18 31.23 7.36 30.60
CA LEU A 18 30.18 7.00 31.55
C LEU A 18 29.41 8.21 32.10
N GLY A 19 30.13 9.28 32.44
CA GLY A 19 29.57 10.44 33.14
C GLY A 19 28.93 11.46 32.22
N ILE A 20 29.43 11.63 30.99
CA ILE A 20 28.97 12.67 30.06
C ILE A 20 28.30 12.05 28.84
N ALA A 21 29.03 11.20 28.10
CA ALA A 21 28.56 10.76 26.79
C ALA A 21 27.36 9.79 26.86
N TYR A 22 27.40 8.83 27.79
CA TYR A 22 26.38 7.79 27.92
C TYR A 22 24.98 8.36 28.24
N PRO A 23 24.80 9.29 29.22
CA PRO A 23 23.50 9.93 29.46
C PRO A 23 22.96 10.69 28.24
N ILE A 24 23.82 11.44 27.52
CA ILE A 24 23.43 12.19 26.32
C ILE A 24 22.92 11.24 25.23
N ILE A 25 23.61 10.12 25.03
CA ILE A 25 23.20 9.14 24.03
C ILE A 25 21.88 8.47 24.41
N ILE A 26 21.67 8.10 25.67
CA ILE A 26 20.38 7.53 26.11
C ILE A 26 19.22 8.49 25.85
N ASP A 27 19.41 9.78 26.17
CA ASP A 27 18.40 10.81 25.88
C ASP A 27 18.06 10.85 24.38
N LYS A 28 19.08 10.82 23.51
CA LYS A 28 18.89 10.76 22.06
C LYS A 28 18.21 9.48 21.59
N ILE A 29 18.48 8.33 22.22
CA ILE A 29 17.83 7.05 21.88
C ILE A 29 16.34 7.11 22.22
N SER A 30 15.99 7.65 23.39
CA SER A 30 14.60 7.76 23.83
C SER A 30 13.72 8.60 22.89
N ASN A 31 14.34 9.52 22.14
CA ASN A 31 13.67 10.42 21.22
C ASN A 31 13.52 9.89 19.78
N ILE A 32 14.15 8.75 19.43
CA ILE A 32 14.15 8.22 18.04
C ILE A 32 12.72 7.98 17.53
N GLY A 33 11.91 7.21 18.28
CA GLY A 33 10.53 6.90 17.88
C GLY A 33 9.65 8.15 17.81
N HIS A 34 9.79 9.06 18.78
CA HIS A 34 9.01 10.30 18.83
C HIS A 34 9.32 11.22 17.64
N LYS A 35 10.60 11.33 17.25
CA LYS A 35 11.03 12.20 16.15
C LYS A 35 10.32 11.86 14.83
N PHE A 36 10.19 10.58 14.52
CA PHE A 36 9.57 10.11 13.27
C PHE A 36 8.13 9.66 13.44
N SER A 37 7.54 9.82 14.63
CA SER A 37 6.21 9.29 14.96
C SER A 37 6.05 7.80 14.62
N SER A 38 7.12 7.03 14.86
CA SER A 38 7.22 5.61 14.50
C SER A 38 7.27 4.74 15.75
N ASN A 39 6.44 3.69 15.78
CA ASN A 39 6.41 2.73 16.88
C ASN A 39 7.45 1.63 16.69
N TYR A 40 7.84 1.34 15.44
CA TYR A 40 8.73 0.24 15.11
C TYR A 40 10.21 0.66 15.03
N LEU A 41 10.49 1.92 14.71
CA LEU A 41 11.86 2.38 14.53
C LEU A 41 12.71 2.32 15.81
N ALA A 42 12.12 2.63 16.96
CA ALA A 42 12.81 2.53 18.24
C ALA A 42 13.19 1.07 18.56
N ASN A 43 12.28 0.13 18.31
CA ASN A 43 12.52 -1.29 18.48
C ASN A 43 13.54 -1.84 17.48
N ALA A 44 13.54 -1.34 16.23
CA ALA A 44 14.57 -1.68 15.24
C ALA A 44 15.97 -1.28 15.75
N PHE A 45 16.09 -0.08 16.31
CA PHE A 45 17.34 0.40 16.91
C PHE A 45 17.79 -0.46 18.11
N GLU A 46 16.86 -0.99 18.92
CA GLU A 46 17.22 -1.90 20.03
C GLU A 46 17.86 -3.22 19.57
N ASN A 47 17.64 -3.62 18.31
CA ASN A 47 18.23 -4.80 17.70
C ASN A 47 19.51 -4.50 16.90
N GLU A 48 20.01 -3.26 16.93
CA GLU A 48 21.27 -2.88 16.27
C GLU A 48 22.47 -3.08 17.19
N PHE A 49 23.60 -3.57 16.65
CA PHE A 49 24.85 -3.58 17.41
C PHE A 49 25.33 -2.14 17.68
N PRO A 50 25.79 -1.79 18.89
CA PRO A 50 25.96 -2.61 20.11
C PRO A 50 24.80 -2.50 21.13
N GLN A 51 23.65 -1.96 20.73
CA GLN A 51 22.44 -1.85 21.54
C GLN A 51 21.73 -3.21 21.71
N THR A 52 22.04 -4.19 20.86
CA THR A 52 21.52 -5.56 20.93
C THR A 52 21.59 -6.13 22.34
N LYS A 53 20.47 -6.71 22.76
CA LYS A 53 20.31 -7.32 24.08
C LYS A 53 21.08 -8.64 24.13
N PHE A 54 22.09 -8.73 24.98
CA PHE A 54 22.95 -9.89 25.13
C PHE A 54 22.92 -10.42 26.57
N LEU A 55 22.77 -11.74 26.69
CA LEU A 55 22.82 -12.59 27.89
C LEU A 55 22.52 -11.93 29.26
N GLY A 56 21.50 -12.44 29.97
CA GLY A 56 21.26 -12.13 31.38
C GLY A 56 20.32 -10.96 31.66
N ARG A 57 19.56 -11.08 32.75
CA ARG A 57 18.73 -10.02 33.34
C ARG A 57 19.30 -9.77 34.74
N LEU A 58 19.76 -8.56 35.01
CA LEU A 58 20.18 -8.19 36.37
C LEU A 58 18.96 -8.24 37.31
N PRO A 59 19.11 -8.74 38.54
CA PRO A 59 18.02 -8.74 39.53
C PRO A 59 17.55 -7.29 39.76
N GLY A 60 16.24 -7.06 39.60
CA GLY A 60 15.62 -5.74 39.73
C GLY A 60 15.50 -4.91 38.44
N ARG A 61 16.07 -5.35 37.30
CA ARG A 61 15.87 -4.69 36.00
C ARG A 61 14.86 -5.44 35.12
N SER A 62 13.97 -4.68 34.49
CA SER A 62 13.00 -5.23 33.51
C SER A 62 13.65 -5.58 32.17
N ARG A 63 14.72 -4.89 31.75
CA ARG A 63 15.38 -5.11 30.45
C ARG A 63 16.64 -5.99 30.56
N ARG A 64 16.92 -6.76 29.50
CA ARG A 64 18.20 -7.44 29.31
C ARG A 64 19.31 -6.41 29.10
N ILE A 65 20.54 -6.79 29.44
CA ILE A 65 21.72 -5.93 29.32
C ILE A 65 22.14 -5.84 27.85
N THR A 66 22.55 -4.68 27.40
CA THR A 66 23.05 -4.46 26.03
C THR A 66 24.53 -4.88 25.90
N ILE A 67 25.00 -5.17 24.69
CA ILE A 67 26.43 -5.46 24.47
C ILE A 67 27.31 -4.30 24.96
N PHE A 68 26.89 -3.06 24.70
CA PHE A 68 27.58 -1.88 25.21
C PHE A 68 27.69 -1.87 26.75
N GLU A 69 26.58 -2.10 27.46
CA GLU A 69 26.57 -2.16 28.92
C GLU A 69 27.48 -3.29 29.46
N TRP A 70 27.56 -4.44 28.78
CA TRP A 70 28.48 -5.51 29.16
C TRP A 70 29.95 -5.10 29.04
N VAL A 71 30.33 -4.48 27.92
CA VAL A 71 31.71 -3.99 27.73
C VAL A 71 32.04 -2.92 28.76
N LEU A 72 31.09 -2.06 29.09
CA LEU A 72 31.22 -1.08 30.18
C LEU A 72 31.40 -1.76 31.54
N PHE A 73 30.67 -2.83 31.86
CA PHE A 73 30.85 -3.54 33.11
C PHE A 73 32.20 -4.28 33.19
N PHE A 74 32.66 -4.87 32.09
CA PHE A 74 33.97 -5.53 32.04
C PHE A 74 35.13 -4.53 32.18
N THR A 75 35.03 -3.37 31.54
CA THR A 75 36.03 -2.28 31.66
C THR A 75 36.09 -1.75 33.08
N ILE A 76 34.93 -1.44 33.70
CA ILE A 76 34.88 -0.98 35.10
C ILE A 76 35.40 -2.06 36.05
N GLY A 77 34.99 -3.32 35.84
CA GLY A 77 35.44 -4.46 36.64
C GLY A 77 36.96 -4.67 36.56
N SER A 78 37.58 -4.34 35.44
CA SER A 78 39.04 -4.44 35.27
C SER A 78 39.81 -3.49 36.19
N PHE A 79 39.25 -2.34 36.56
CA PHE A 79 39.89 -1.42 37.51
C PHE A 79 40.03 -2.02 38.92
N ILE A 80 39.15 -2.94 39.31
CA ILE A 80 39.24 -3.62 40.61
C ILE A 80 40.55 -4.40 40.71
N LEU A 81 41.02 -5.00 39.60
CA LEU A 81 42.29 -5.71 39.55
C LEU A 81 43.49 -4.78 39.81
N LEU A 82 43.39 -3.52 39.39
CA LEU A 82 44.40 -2.50 39.68
C LEU A 82 44.34 -2.02 41.13
N ILE A 83 43.14 -1.82 41.69
CA ILE A 83 42.96 -1.37 43.08
C ILE A 83 43.49 -2.42 44.06
N LEU A 84 43.22 -3.70 43.80
CA LEU A 84 43.60 -4.80 44.70
C LEU A 84 45.06 -5.26 44.52
N ASN A 85 45.83 -4.70 43.57
CA ASN A 85 47.22 -5.07 43.27
C ASN A 85 47.43 -6.61 43.24
N LEU A 86 46.51 -7.33 42.60
CA LEU A 86 46.55 -8.80 42.55
C LEU A 86 47.77 -9.25 41.74
N LYS A 87 48.58 -10.15 42.31
CA LYS A 87 49.69 -10.78 41.60
C LYS A 87 49.17 -11.67 40.47
N PRO A 88 49.89 -11.77 39.33
CA PRO A 88 49.47 -12.62 38.21
C PRO A 88 49.41 -14.09 38.65
N LEU A 89 48.35 -14.79 38.23
CA LEU A 89 48.10 -16.17 38.64
C LEU A 89 49.08 -17.19 38.02
N PHE A 90 49.75 -16.83 36.92
CA PHE A 90 50.66 -17.69 36.16
C PHE A 90 51.87 -16.91 35.63
N TRP A 91 53.03 -17.57 35.53
CA TRP A 91 54.29 -17.09 34.92
C TRP A 91 54.79 -15.71 35.40
N GLU A 92 55.23 -15.63 36.65
CA GLU A 92 55.75 -14.40 37.29
C GLU A 92 56.99 -13.80 36.60
N ASP A 93 57.74 -14.58 35.83
CA ASP A 93 59.04 -14.17 35.23
C ASP A 93 58.91 -13.40 33.91
N VAL A 94 57.71 -13.31 33.32
CA VAL A 94 57.50 -12.64 32.02
C VAL A 94 57.02 -11.21 32.25
N TYR A 95 57.74 -10.22 31.70
CA TYR A 95 57.43 -8.78 31.83
C TYR A 95 55.98 -8.41 31.46
N VAL A 96 55.43 -9.08 30.45
CA VAL A 96 54.03 -8.93 30.00
C VAL A 96 53.05 -9.35 31.09
N MET A 97 53.38 -10.41 31.83
CA MET A 97 52.52 -10.98 32.87
C MET A 97 52.54 -10.14 34.14
N GLN A 98 53.68 -9.51 34.45
CA GLN A 98 53.80 -8.55 35.54
C GLN A 98 52.97 -7.27 35.31
N ASN A 99 52.77 -6.85 34.06
CA ASN A 99 51.93 -5.70 33.68
C ASN A 99 50.55 -6.12 33.13
N SER A 100 50.16 -7.38 33.28
CA SER A 100 48.95 -7.96 32.67
C SER A 100 47.69 -7.17 33.00
N ALA A 101 47.51 -6.73 34.25
CA ALA A 101 46.35 -5.93 34.66
C ALA A 101 46.29 -4.56 33.94
N LYS A 102 47.43 -3.88 33.76
CA LYS A 102 47.49 -2.59 33.04
C LYS A 102 47.22 -2.78 31.55
N LEU A 103 47.76 -3.85 30.95
CA LEU A 103 47.54 -4.19 29.55
C LEU A 103 46.08 -4.57 29.29
N LEU A 104 45.46 -5.32 30.21
CA LEU A 104 44.06 -5.71 30.13
C LEU A 104 43.12 -4.49 30.22
N VAL A 105 43.39 -3.56 31.14
CA VAL A 105 42.65 -2.30 31.24
C VAL A 105 42.80 -1.49 29.95
N LEU A 106 44.03 -1.32 29.44
CA LEU A 106 44.27 -0.62 28.18
C LEU A 106 43.50 -1.25 27.01
N LEU A 107 43.54 -2.58 26.88
CA LEU A 107 42.84 -3.32 25.84
C LEU A 107 41.32 -3.13 25.96
N LEU A 108 40.77 -3.27 27.17
CA LEU A 108 39.34 -3.12 27.41
C LEU A 108 38.87 -1.68 27.15
N THR A 109 39.60 -0.66 27.62
CA THR A 109 39.30 0.75 27.32
C THR A 109 39.39 1.02 25.82
N PHE A 110 40.37 0.46 25.11
CA PHE A 110 40.46 0.58 23.65
C PHE A 110 39.25 -0.05 22.94
N VAL A 111 38.85 -1.26 23.35
CA VAL A 111 37.64 -1.92 22.84
C VAL A 111 36.38 -1.10 23.15
N LEU A 112 36.27 -0.53 24.37
CA LEU A 112 35.16 0.33 24.76
C LEU A 112 35.07 1.57 23.86
N VAL A 113 36.19 2.24 23.60
CA VAL A 113 36.23 3.41 22.72
C VAL A 113 35.79 3.05 21.30
N ILE A 114 36.26 1.93 20.75
CA ILE A 114 35.82 1.47 19.42
C ILE A 114 34.31 1.22 19.40
N ILE A 115 33.80 0.44 20.37
CA ILE A 115 32.37 0.11 20.44
C ILE A 115 31.52 1.36 20.67
N PHE A 116 32.04 2.32 21.45
CA PHE A 116 31.40 3.61 21.67
C PHE A 116 31.29 4.43 20.36
N ILE A 117 32.35 4.48 19.55
CA ILE A 117 32.32 5.15 18.24
C ILE A 117 31.28 4.50 17.33
N ILE A 118 31.26 3.16 17.26
CA ILE A 118 30.26 2.41 16.47
C ILE A 118 28.83 2.73 16.95
N TRP A 119 28.63 2.79 18.28
CA TRP A 119 27.33 3.15 18.85
C TRP A 119 26.91 4.57 18.50
N LEU A 120 27.85 5.53 18.59
CA LEU A 120 27.62 6.93 18.24
C LEU A 120 27.22 7.08 16.78
N ASP A 121 27.88 6.37 15.86
CA ASP A 121 27.54 6.37 14.43
C ASP A 121 26.13 5.83 14.19
N LYS A 122 25.73 4.76 14.87
CA LYS A 122 24.37 4.21 14.80
C LYS A 122 23.33 5.17 15.37
N VAL A 123 23.59 5.78 16.53
CA VAL A 123 22.70 6.78 17.13
C VAL A 123 22.56 8.00 16.21
N SER A 124 23.67 8.42 15.58
CA SER A 124 23.67 9.53 14.62
C SER A 124 22.91 9.19 13.33
N LEU A 125 22.91 7.93 12.89
CA LEU A 125 22.11 7.48 11.75
C LEU A 125 20.61 7.58 12.08
N TYR A 126 20.19 7.01 13.21
CA TYR A 126 18.78 6.99 13.61
C TYR A 126 18.26 8.35 14.07
N ASN A 127 19.11 9.25 14.54
CA ASN A 127 18.74 10.64 14.85
C ASN A 127 19.03 11.62 13.71
N GLY A 128 19.56 11.13 12.58
CA GLY A 128 20.04 11.94 11.46
C GLY A 128 18.94 12.46 10.54
N LYS A 129 19.29 12.67 9.27
CA LYS A 129 18.34 13.06 8.21
C LYS A 129 17.39 11.90 7.89
N SER A 130 16.12 12.24 7.66
CA SER A 130 15.06 11.28 7.31
C SER A 130 15.43 10.42 6.09
N THR A 131 16.11 11.00 5.10
CA THR A 131 16.54 10.28 3.89
C THR A 131 17.57 9.19 4.20
N ARG A 132 18.58 9.51 5.03
CA ARG A 132 19.65 8.57 5.37
C ARG A 132 19.12 7.35 6.12
N ILE A 133 18.18 7.58 7.05
CA ILE A 133 17.54 6.49 7.79
C ILE A 133 16.61 5.68 6.87
N LEU A 134 15.83 6.33 6.00
CA LEU A 134 14.99 5.62 5.04
C LEU A 134 15.82 4.72 4.11
N THR A 135 16.90 5.23 3.52
CA THR A 135 17.78 4.42 2.65
C THR A 135 18.37 3.23 3.41
N TYR A 136 18.75 3.43 4.67
CA TYR A 136 19.28 2.35 5.51
C TYR A 136 18.22 1.29 5.83
N ILE A 137 17.00 1.71 6.16
CA ILE A 137 15.88 0.79 6.42
C ILE A 137 15.50 0.02 5.14
N ILE A 138 15.52 0.67 3.97
CA ILE A 138 15.28 0.00 2.69
C ILE A 138 16.39 -1.01 2.38
N SER A 139 17.67 -0.67 2.62
CA SER A 139 18.74 -1.65 2.42
C SER A 139 18.57 -2.84 3.35
N LYS A 140 18.19 -2.60 4.61
CA LYS A 140 17.89 -3.67 5.56
C LYS A 140 16.75 -4.55 5.05
N TYR A 141 15.63 -3.96 4.65
CA TYR A 141 14.51 -4.67 4.07
C TYR A 141 14.91 -5.56 2.87
N LYS A 142 15.81 -5.11 2.00
CA LYS A 142 16.25 -5.87 0.82
C LYS A 142 17.29 -6.97 1.13
N ASP A 143 17.93 -6.91 2.29
CA ASP A 143 19.01 -7.84 2.68
C ASP A 143 18.49 -9.09 3.42
N PHE A 144 17.22 -9.12 3.81
CA PHE A 144 16.65 -10.25 4.55
C PHE A 144 16.02 -11.29 3.59
N ASP A 145 16.28 -12.56 3.88
CA ASP A 145 15.63 -13.71 3.25
C ASP A 145 14.43 -14.22 4.09
N GLU A 146 14.22 -13.67 5.29
CA GLU A 146 13.20 -14.11 6.25
C GLU A 146 11.92 -13.26 6.18
N PRO A 147 10.74 -13.87 5.89
CA PRO A 147 9.49 -13.13 5.66
C PRO A 147 9.01 -12.25 6.81
N ASP A 148 9.26 -12.67 8.07
CA ASP A 148 8.79 -11.95 9.26
C ASP A 148 9.59 -10.65 9.50
N GLU A 149 10.88 -10.65 9.17
CA GLU A 149 11.73 -9.45 9.30
C GLU A 149 11.45 -8.47 8.16
N ASP A 150 11.19 -8.96 6.94
CA ASP A 150 10.73 -8.15 5.80
C ASP A 150 9.48 -7.35 6.15
N GLU A 151 8.48 -8.02 6.76
CA GLU A 151 7.23 -7.39 7.18
C GLU A 151 7.46 -6.27 8.20
N TYR A 152 8.42 -6.47 9.10
CA TYR A 152 8.75 -5.51 10.13
C TYR A 152 9.39 -4.23 9.58
N TYR A 153 10.37 -4.35 8.68
CA TYR A 153 11.00 -3.17 8.06
C TYR A 153 10.04 -2.48 7.08
N PHE A 154 9.16 -3.21 6.41
CA PHE A 154 8.11 -2.63 5.59
C PHE A 154 7.17 -1.72 6.41
N LYS A 155 6.78 -2.14 7.63
CA LYS A 155 6.00 -1.31 8.57
C LYS A 155 6.70 0.00 8.91
N ILE A 156 8.02 -0.04 9.12
CA ILE A 156 8.82 1.18 9.37
C ILE A 156 8.79 2.09 8.15
N ILE A 157 8.92 1.56 6.94
CA ILE A 157 8.87 2.35 5.70
C ILE A 157 7.48 3.01 5.54
N ASN A 158 6.40 2.30 5.84
CA ASN A 158 5.04 2.87 5.86
C ASN A 158 4.90 4.01 6.89
N GLU A 159 5.40 3.83 8.11
CA GLU A 159 5.40 4.90 9.13
C GLU A 159 6.23 6.12 8.68
N LEU A 160 7.38 5.90 8.01
CA LEU A 160 8.18 6.97 7.43
C LEU A 160 7.49 7.67 6.26
N ALA A 161 6.70 6.96 5.45
CA ALA A 161 5.88 7.56 4.40
C ALA A 161 4.77 8.45 4.98
N ILE A 162 4.09 7.97 6.02
CA ILE A 162 3.10 8.74 6.78
C ILE A 162 3.75 9.97 7.42
N PHE A 163 4.94 9.81 8.01
CA PHE A 163 5.72 10.92 8.55
C PHE A 163 6.06 11.96 7.48
N ALA A 164 6.50 11.52 6.29
CA ALA A 164 6.79 12.39 5.16
C ALA A 164 5.57 13.25 4.82
N ILE A 165 4.40 12.62 4.69
CA ILE A 165 3.12 13.29 4.38
C ILE A 165 2.76 14.30 5.46
N LYS A 166 2.84 13.92 6.74
CA LYS A 166 2.50 14.83 7.85
C LYS A 166 3.43 16.04 7.94
N THR A 167 4.70 15.86 7.63
CA THR A 167 5.74 16.90 7.75
C THR A 167 6.05 17.63 6.45
N GLN A 168 5.46 17.17 5.33
CA GLN A 168 5.77 17.63 3.97
C GLN A 168 7.28 17.52 3.65
N ASP A 169 7.94 16.47 4.13
CA ASP A 169 9.37 16.23 3.88
C ASP A 169 9.61 15.73 2.45
N LYS A 170 9.73 16.67 1.52
CA LYS A 170 10.02 16.40 0.09
C LYS A 170 11.27 15.56 -0.13
N GLY A 171 12.25 15.61 0.79
CA GLY A 171 13.48 14.84 0.67
C GLY A 171 13.22 13.32 0.63
N LEU A 172 12.11 12.86 1.20
CA LEU A 172 11.73 11.45 1.23
C LEU A 172 10.97 10.99 -0.02
N GLU A 173 10.39 11.90 -0.79
CA GLU A 173 9.41 11.58 -1.84
C GLU A 173 9.95 10.61 -2.89
N GLU A 174 11.10 10.93 -3.47
CA GLU A 174 11.71 10.16 -4.56
C GLU A 174 12.10 8.75 -4.09
N THR A 175 12.67 8.65 -2.88
CA THR A 175 13.10 7.37 -2.31
C THR A 175 11.89 6.48 -2.00
N LEU A 176 10.82 7.04 -1.44
CA LEU A 176 9.58 6.31 -1.17
C LEU A 176 8.89 5.85 -2.46
N LEU A 177 8.78 6.74 -3.46
CA LEU A 177 8.18 6.40 -4.75
C LEU A 177 8.93 5.29 -5.46
N THR A 178 10.27 5.38 -5.48
CA THR A 178 11.13 4.35 -6.06
C THR A 178 10.90 3.02 -5.36
N PHE A 179 10.96 3.02 -4.03
CA PHE A 179 10.74 1.83 -3.21
C PHE A 179 9.39 1.17 -3.51
N TYR A 180 8.27 1.88 -3.34
CA TYR A 180 6.95 1.27 -3.56
C TYR A 180 6.78 0.80 -5.01
N THR A 181 7.22 1.60 -5.98
CA THR A 181 7.09 1.23 -7.40
C THR A 181 7.89 -0.03 -7.72
N GLU A 182 9.12 -0.15 -7.21
CA GLU A 182 9.93 -1.37 -7.33
C GLU A 182 9.23 -2.56 -6.68
N GLU A 183 8.79 -2.45 -5.42
CA GLU A 183 8.19 -3.59 -4.71
C GLU A 183 6.88 -4.08 -5.35
N PHE A 184 6.00 -3.16 -5.76
CA PHE A 184 4.77 -3.52 -6.46
C PHE A 184 5.06 -4.13 -7.84
N ASN A 185 6.11 -3.69 -8.53
CA ASN A 185 6.50 -4.26 -9.82
C ASN A 185 7.21 -5.61 -9.67
N ASN A 186 8.05 -5.79 -8.64
CA ASN A 186 8.71 -7.05 -8.33
C ASN A 186 7.68 -8.11 -7.95
N THR A 187 6.70 -7.76 -7.11
CA THR A 187 5.59 -8.65 -6.75
C THR A 187 4.84 -9.12 -8.00
N ARG A 188 4.57 -8.21 -8.94
CA ARG A 188 3.96 -8.57 -10.24
C ARG A 188 4.86 -9.41 -11.13
N ALA A 189 6.15 -9.07 -11.24
CA ALA A 189 7.09 -9.76 -12.11
C ALA A 189 7.31 -11.20 -11.65
N ASN A 190 7.48 -11.41 -10.35
CA ASN A 190 7.55 -12.74 -9.74
C ASN A 190 6.28 -13.57 -9.98
N PHE A 191 5.14 -12.90 -10.16
CA PHE A 191 3.88 -13.54 -10.50
C PHE A 191 3.75 -13.86 -12.00
N LEU A 192 4.29 -13.01 -12.88
CA LEU A 192 4.20 -13.15 -14.34
C LEU A 192 5.23 -14.13 -14.93
N ILE A 193 6.36 -14.39 -14.24
CA ILE A 193 7.35 -15.39 -14.66
C ILE A 193 6.84 -16.77 -14.19
N PRO A 194 6.36 -17.65 -15.09
CA PRO A 194 5.99 -18.99 -14.68
C PRO A 194 7.28 -19.76 -14.37
N ARG A 195 7.41 -20.31 -13.16
CA ARG A 195 8.30 -21.46 -12.97
C ARG A 195 7.71 -22.58 -13.82
N GLU A 196 8.43 -23.01 -14.86
CA GLU A 196 7.96 -24.05 -15.80
C GLU A 196 7.54 -25.33 -15.09
N ASP A 197 8.14 -25.61 -13.92
CA ASP A 197 7.86 -26.79 -13.11
C ASP A 197 6.60 -26.66 -12.22
N ASP A 198 6.07 -25.44 -12.02
CA ASP A 198 4.95 -25.15 -11.11
C ASP A 198 3.67 -24.73 -11.84
N ARG A 199 3.55 -24.88 -13.17
CA ARG A 199 2.29 -24.57 -13.89
C ARG A 199 1.19 -25.54 -13.43
N PRO A 200 0.29 -25.18 -12.50
CA PRO A 200 -0.75 -26.08 -12.07
C PRO A 200 -1.81 -26.12 -13.19
N GLU A 201 -2.56 -27.22 -13.30
CA GLU A 201 -3.83 -27.17 -14.03
C GLU A 201 -4.68 -26.02 -13.45
N GLY A 202 -5.03 -25.02 -14.27
CA GLY A 202 -5.77 -23.84 -13.83
C GLY A 202 -4.96 -22.54 -13.62
N PHE A 203 -3.77 -22.41 -14.21
CA PHE A 203 -2.99 -21.14 -14.29
C PHE A 203 -3.82 -19.94 -14.76
N GLU A 204 -4.87 -20.22 -15.53
CA GLU A 204 -5.96 -19.34 -15.94
C GLU A 204 -6.69 -18.59 -14.79
N ASN A 205 -6.61 -19.07 -13.55
CA ASN A 205 -7.23 -18.44 -12.37
C ASN A 205 -6.23 -17.70 -11.46
N PHE A 206 -4.95 -17.60 -11.84
CA PHE A 206 -3.90 -16.99 -11.01
C PHE A 206 -4.02 -15.45 -11.05
N ARG A 207 -4.26 -14.82 -9.89
CA ARG A 207 -4.32 -13.35 -9.73
C ARG A 207 -3.23 -12.83 -8.80
N VAL A 208 -2.64 -11.67 -9.13
CA VAL A 208 -1.60 -11.04 -8.31
C VAL A 208 -2.21 -10.69 -6.96
N ASP A 209 -1.67 -11.26 -5.88
CA ASP A 209 -2.06 -10.95 -4.52
C ASP A 209 -0.91 -10.27 -3.78
N PHE A 210 -1.18 -9.09 -3.24
CA PHE A 210 -0.22 -8.34 -2.45
C PHE A 210 -0.35 -8.72 -0.98
N ASN A 211 0.76 -8.72 -0.24
CA ASN A 211 0.70 -8.95 1.21
C ASN A 211 -0.16 -7.87 1.90
N HIS A 212 -0.82 -8.24 2.99
CA HIS A 212 -1.67 -7.39 3.81
C HIS A 212 -1.04 -6.03 4.14
N GLU A 213 0.25 -6.02 4.44
CA GLU A 213 0.97 -4.79 4.78
C GLU A 213 1.03 -3.78 3.62
N PHE A 214 1.10 -4.25 2.37
CA PHE A 214 1.02 -3.36 1.20
C PHE A 214 -0.36 -2.70 1.15
N HIS A 215 -1.42 -3.49 1.30
CA HIS A 215 -2.79 -2.95 1.31
C HIS A 215 -3.01 -1.95 2.44
N GLN A 216 -2.58 -2.30 3.66
CA GLN A 216 -2.71 -1.44 4.82
C GLN A 216 -1.89 -0.16 4.69
N GLY A 217 -0.62 -0.26 4.30
CA GLY A 217 0.29 0.87 4.15
C GLY A 217 -0.24 1.91 3.17
N ILE A 218 -0.67 1.48 1.98
CA ILE A 218 -1.24 2.39 0.98
C ILE A 218 -2.54 3.03 1.47
N ARG A 219 -3.42 2.27 2.12
CA ARG A 219 -4.68 2.80 2.66
C ARG A 219 -4.43 3.85 3.74
N GLU A 220 -3.42 3.65 4.58
CA GLU A 220 -3.02 4.64 5.60
C GLU A 220 -2.42 5.89 4.98
N ILE A 221 -1.56 5.74 3.97
CA ILE A 221 -1.05 6.87 3.15
C ILE A 221 -2.21 7.69 2.57
N ILE A 222 -3.17 7.04 1.91
CA ILE A 222 -4.35 7.71 1.32
C ILE A 222 -5.15 8.43 2.40
N ARG A 223 -5.33 7.82 3.58
CA ARG A 223 -6.06 8.42 4.70
C ARG A 223 -5.37 9.69 5.20
N GLU A 224 -4.04 9.69 5.32
CA GLU A 224 -3.29 10.88 5.74
C GLU A 224 -3.28 11.96 4.65
N VAL A 225 -3.07 11.57 3.39
CA VAL A 225 -3.20 12.45 2.23
C VAL A 225 -4.55 13.16 2.19
N SER A 226 -5.63 12.43 2.49
CA SER A 226 -7.01 12.95 2.47
C SER A 226 -7.32 13.97 3.57
N LYS A 227 -6.47 14.10 4.61
CA LYS A 227 -6.67 15.06 5.71
C LYS A 227 -6.17 16.47 5.40
N GLY A 228 -5.26 16.64 4.44
CA GLY A 228 -4.51 17.88 4.25
C GLY A 228 -4.20 18.19 2.78
N LYS A 229 -3.49 19.30 2.56
CA LYS A 229 -2.93 19.64 1.25
C LYS A 229 -1.49 19.14 1.18
N ASN A 230 -1.16 18.31 0.20
CA ASN A 230 0.18 17.75 0.01
C ASN A 230 0.91 18.49 -1.10
N ASP A 231 1.16 19.78 -0.90
CA ASP A 231 1.74 20.64 -1.93
C ASP A 231 3.17 20.24 -2.31
N ASP A 232 3.93 19.71 -1.35
CA ASP A 232 5.34 19.30 -1.55
C ASP A 232 5.52 17.83 -1.93
N LEU A 233 4.47 17.00 -1.73
CA LEU A 233 4.49 15.54 -1.93
C LEU A 233 3.46 15.07 -2.97
N ARG A 234 3.31 15.85 -4.05
CA ARG A 234 2.28 15.63 -5.08
C ARG A 234 2.44 14.33 -5.83
N SER A 235 3.66 13.86 -6.03
CA SER A 235 3.92 12.62 -6.76
C SER A 235 3.56 11.43 -5.89
N LEU A 236 3.94 11.44 -4.61
CA LEU A 236 3.54 10.40 -3.66
C LEU A 236 2.02 10.36 -3.48
N GLU A 237 1.38 11.53 -3.34
CA GLU A 237 -0.07 11.66 -3.34
C GLU A 237 -0.67 11.02 -4.59
N HIS A 238 -0.17 11.40 -5.77
CA HIS A 238 -0.71 10.91 -7.04
C HIS A 238 -0.67 9.39 -7.15
N PHE A 239 0.47 8.78 -6.83
CA PHE A 239 0.62 7.33 -6.93
C PHE A 239 -0.29 6.59 -5.94
N ALA A 240 -0.43 7.13 -4.72
CA ALA A 240 -1.31 6.54 -3.72
C ALA A 240 -2.79 6.62 -4.14
N VAL A 241 -3.29 7.81 -4.48
CA VAL A 241 -4.72 8.03 -4.76
C VAL A 241 -5.16 7.52 -6.13
N SER A 242 -4.26 7.43 -7.10
CA SER A 242 -4.59 6.94 -8.44
C SER A 242 -4.78 5.42 -8.51
N GLY A 243 -4.32 4.68 -7.49
CA GLY A 243 -4.38 3.22 -7.47
C GLY A 243 -3.40 2.54 -8.44
N VAL A 244 -2.45 3.30 -9.01
CA VAL A 244 -1.45 2.78 -9.95
C VAL A 244 -0.57 1.69 -9.33
N TRP A 245 -0.30 1.76 -8.03
CA TRP A 245 0.43 0.71 -7.34
C TRP A 245 -0.31 -0.61 -7.26
N PHE A 246 -1.64 -0.66 -7.33
CA PHE A 246 -2.38 -1.92 -7.38
C PHE A 246 -2.67 -2.36 -8.83
N MET A 247 -3.12 -1.44 -9.68
CA MET A 247 -3.49 -1.73 -11.08
C MET A 247 -2.30 -1.83 -12.04
N GLY A 248 -1.16 -1.24 -11.70
CA GLY A 248 0.00 -1.10 -12.58
C GLY A 248 -0.15 0.04 -13.58
N HIS A 249 0.93 0.33 -14.31
CA HIS A 249 0.98 1.40 -15.32
C HIS A 249 0.29 1.04 -16.66
N GLY A 250 -0.62 0.06 -16.68
CA GLY A 250 -1.35 -0.36 -17.89
C GLY A 250 -0.50 -1.01 -18.99
N VAL A 251 0.81 -1.20 -18.79
CA VAL A 251 1.71 -1.82 -19.79
C VAL A 251 1.69 -3.35 -19.73
N PHE A 252 1.35 -3.92 -18.57
CA PHE A 252 1.33 -5.36 -18.35
C PHE A 252 -0.07 -5.84 -17.99
N GLU A 253 -0.46 -6.98 -18.56
CA GLU A 253 -1.68 -7.68 -18.17
C GLU A 253 -1.52 -8.15 -16.71
N THR A 254 -2.26 -7.54 -15.80
CA THR A 254 -2.12 -7.79 -14.36
C THR A 254 -3.47 -8.07 -13.75
N PRO A 255 -3.89 -9.34 -13.69
CA PRO A 255 -5.10 -9.76 -12.99
C PRO A 255 -5.08 -9.32 -11.52
N ILE A 256 -6.18 -8.72 -11.04
CA ILE A 256 -6.31 -8.21 -9.67
C ILE A 256 -7.00 -9.25 -8.79
N SER A 257 -6.38 -9.63 -7.66
CA SER A 257 -6.97 -10.57 -6.68
C SER A 257 -8.26 -10.05 -6.05
N GLN A 258 -9.07 -10.96 -5.48
CA GLN A 258 -10.28 -10.58 -4.76
C GLN A 258 -10.00 -9.61 -3.60
N GLU A 259 -8.92 -9.85 -2.85
CA GLU A 259 -8.53 -9.00 -1.73
C GLU A 259 -8.07 -7.62 -2.21
N THR A 260 -7.26 -7.57 -3.27
CA THR A 260 -6.84 -6.29 -3.86
C THR A 260 -8.03 -5.48 -4.37
N TYR A 261 -9.08 -6.11 -4.92
CA TYR A 261 -10.33 -5.41 -5.27
C TYR A 261 -11.06 -4.82 -4.05
N LYS A 262 -11.12 -5.55 -2.93
CA LYS A 262 -11.75 -5.04 -1.70
C LYS A 262 -10.98 -3.85 -1.16
N GLU A 263 -9.65 -3.89 -1.22
CA GLU A 263 -8.79 -2.80 -0.78
C GLU A 263 -8.84 -1.59 -1.72
N LEU A 264 -8.88 -1.82 -3.04
CA LEU A 264 -9.17 -0.78 -4.02
C LEU A 264 -10.52 -0.10 -3.75
N TRP A 265 -11.57 -0.87 -3.42
CA TRP A 265 -12.86 -0.27 -3.06
C TRP A 265 -12.76 0.60 -1.81
N ARG A 266 -12.08 0.12 -0.75
CA ARG A 266 -11.84 0.91 0.47
C ARG A 266 -11.11 2.22 0.15
N ASN A 267 -10.11 2.17 -0.73
CA ASN A 267 -9.36 3.34 -1.18
C ASN A 267 -10.25 4.30 -1.99
N VAL A 268 -11.07 3.79 -2.91
CA VAL A 268 -12.06 4.57 -3.67
C VAL A 268 -13.04 5.29 -2.74
N VAL A 269 -13.54 4.62 -1.71
CA VAL A 269 -14.40 5.23 -0.70
C VAL A 269 -13.69 6.37 0.03
N LEU A 270 -12.41 6.22 0.39
CA LEU A 270 -11.65 7.30 1.03
C LEU A 270 -11.50 8.53 0.12
N ILE A 271 -11.16 8.33 -1.16
CA ILE A 271 -10.91 9.43 -2.09
C ILE A 271 -12.18 10.04 -2.70
N SER A 272 -13.32 9.35 -2.61
CA SER A 272 -14.58 9.69 -3.29
C SER A 272 -15.12 11.09 -2.97
N THR A 273 -14.74 11.66 -1.82
CA THR A 273 -15.13 13.02 -1.42
C THR A 273 -14.35 14.12 -2.14
N ASN A 274 -13.17 13.81 -2.70
CA ASN A 274 -12.31 14.75 -3.40
C ASN A 274 -12.34 14.49 -4.92
N ALA A 275 -12.96 15.39 -5.68
CA ALA A 275 -13.08 15.26 -7.13
C ALA A 275 -11.72 15.21 -7.85
N GLY A 276 -10.68 15.85 -7.31
CA GLY A 276 -9.32 15.80 -7.84
C GLY A 276 -8.71 14.41 -7.72
N PHE A 277 -8.87 13.75 -6.58
CA PHE A 277 -8.37 12.37 -6.39
C PHE A 277 -9.16 11.37 -7.23
N VAL A 278 -10.49 11.52 -7.28
CA VAL A 278 -11.35 10.72 -8.15
C VAL A 278 -10.92 10.83 -9.61
N ARG A 279 -10.57 12.04 -10.09
CA ARG A 279 -10.03 12.25 -11.44
C ARG A 279 -8.76 11.45 -11.70
N GLN A 280 -7.82 11.48 -10.75
CA GLN A 280 -6.54 10.78 -10.88
C GLN A 280 -6.76 9.26 -10.93
N TYR A 281 -7.57 8.73 -10.01
CA TYR A 281 -7.97 7.32 -10.02
C TYR A 281 -8.63 6.92 -11.33
N TRP A 282 -9.62 7.70 -11.79
CA TRP A 282 -10.37 7.40 -13.00
C TRP A 282 -9.46 7.36 -14.24
N GLY A 283 -8.45 8.23 -14.30
CA GLY A 283 -7.47 8.22 -15.39
C GLY A 283 -6.65 6.94 -15.44
N THR A 284 -6.15 6.48 -14.29
CA THR A 284 -5.42 5.21 -14.18
C THR A 284 -6.30 4.02 -14.45
N ALA A 285 -7.52 3.98 -13.91
CA ALA A 285 -8.49 2.93 -14.17
C ALA A 285 -8.86 2.83 -15.65
N HIS A 286 -9.00 3.97 -16.33
CA HIS A 286 -9.23 4.02 -17.77
C HIS A 286 -8.06 3.40 -18.54
N GLN A 287 -6.81 3.76 -18.20
CA GLN A 287 -5.63 3.19 -18.85
C GLN A 287 -5.51 1.69 -18.59
N TYR A 288 -5.75 1.26 -17.36
CA TYR A 288 -5.73 -0.15 -16.99
C TYR A 288 -6.80 -0.94 -17.76
N TYR A 289 -8.03 -0.44 -17.90
CA TYR A 289 -9.08 -1.15 -18.62
C TYR A 289 -8.86 -1.23 -20.14
N ASP A 290 -8.26 -0.20 -20.73
CA ASP A 290 -8.00 -0.12 -22.18
C ASP A 290 -6.76 -0.95 -22.57
N PHE A 291 -5.70 -0.89 -21.76
CA PHE A 291 -4.41 -1.52 -22.06
C PHE A 291 -4.10 -2.75 -21.19
N GLY A 292 -4.24 -2.64 -19.87
CA GLY A 292 -3.93 -3.72 -18.93
C GLY A 292 -4.93 -4.89 -18.97
N LEU A 293 -6.22 -4.61 -19.21
CA LEU A 293 -7.29 -5.61 -19.37
C LEU A 293 -7.75 -5.70 -20.83
N LYS A 294 -6.86 -5.50 -21.81
CA LYS A 294 -7.23 -5.53 -23.23
C LYS A 294 -8.00 -6.81 -23.59
N ARG A 295 -8.99 -6.71 -24.48
CA ARG A 295 -9.74 -7.90 -24.93
C ARG A 295 -8.81 -8.93 -25.57
N VAL A 296 -9.02 -10.19 -25.21
CA VAL A 296 -8.45 -11.34 -25.91
C VAL A 296 -9.43 -11.71 -27.03
N TYR A 297 -8.91 -11.95 -28.22
CA TYR A 297 -9.70 -12.35 -29.38
C TYR A 297 -9.45 -13.83 -29.70
N GLY A 298 -10.43 -14.47 -30.32
CA GLY A 298 -10.32 -15.83 -30.79
C GLY A 298 -9.24 -16.00 -31.85
N ASN A 299 -8.37 -17.02 -31.71
CA ASN A 299 -7.34 -17.29 -32.70
C ASN A 299 -7.90 -18.17 -33.81
N ASN A 300 -8.25 -19.42 -33.49
CA ASN A 300 -8.79 -20.39 -34.46
C ASN A 300 -10.18 -20.84 -34.01
N TYR A 301 -11.18 -20.55 -34.84
CA TYR A 301 -12.55 -20.99 -34.59
C TYR A 301 -12.74 -22.42 -35.08
N ASP A 302 -13.13 -23.32 -34.17
CA ASP A 302 -13.51 -24.67 -34.51
C ASP A 302 -15.01 -24.73 -34.83
N PHE A 303 -15.33 -25.11 -36.07
CA PHE A 303 -16.71 -25.20 -36.54
C PHE A 303 -17.49 -26.37 -35.93
N GLU A 304 -16.81 -27.43 -35.45
CA GLU A 304 -17.46 -28.58 -34.82
C GLU A 304 -17.88 -28.26 -33.39
N SER A 305 -16.97 -27.75 -32.57
CA SER A 305 -17.23 -27.37 -31.18
C SER A 305 -17.92 -26.00 -31.04
N ARG A 306 -17.91 -25.17 -32.09
CA ARG A 306 -18.40 -23.76 -32.09
C ARG A 306 -17.71 -22.88 -31.04
N THR A 307 -16.45 -23.16 -30.75
CA THR A 307 -15.63 -22.40 -29.81
C THR A 307 -14.27 -22.06 -30.42
N TYR A 308 -13.58 -21.11 -29.82
CA TYR A 308 -12.19 -20.84 -30.14
C TYR A 308 -11.25 -21.79 -29.39
N ASP A 309 -10.08 -22.05 -29.96
CA ASP A 309 -8.97 -22.76 -29.28
C ASP A 309 -8.58 -22.12 -27.93
N ASN A 310 -8.66 -20.79 -27.83
CA ASN A 310 -8.40 -20.02 -26.62
C ASN A 310 -9.68 -19.55 -25.90
N GLN A 311 -10.81 -20.24 -26.06
CA GLN A 311 -12.09 -19.83 -25.45
C GLN A 311 -11.99 -19.57 -23.93
N SER A 312 -11.27 -20.42 -23.20
CA SER A 312 -11.11 -20.26 -21.75
C SER A 312 -10.46 -18.92 -21.37
N GLN A 313 -9.40 -18.53 -22.08
CA GLN A 313 -8.72 -17.24 -21.87
C GLN A 313 -9.62 -16.04 -22.19
N ILE A 314 -10.47 -16.17 -23.22
CA ILE A 314 -11.47 -15.16 -23.57
C ILE A 314 -12.48 -15.02 -22.43
N ASP A 315 -13.04 -16.12 -21.95
CA ASP A 315 -14.06 -16.13 -20.90
C ASP A 315 -13.53 -15.53 -19.59
N ILE A 316 -12.29 -15.85 -19.23
CA ILE A 316 -11.60 -15.29 -18.06
C ILE A 316 -11.42 -13.78 -18.22
N ARG A 317 -10.86 -13.33 -19.36
CA ARG A 317 -10.63 -11.91 -19.62
C ARG A 317 -11.95 -11.13 -19.62
N ASP A 318 -13.00 -11.68 -20.22
CA ASP A 318 -14.32 -11.05 -20.24
C ASP A 318 -14.94 -10.99 -18.85
N SER A 319 -14.75 -12.01 -18.01
CA SER A 319 -15.14 -12.01 -16.60
C SER A 319 -14.41 -10.92 -15.80
N GLU A 320 -13.10 -10.77 -15.98
CA GLU A 320 -12.29 -9.72 -15.34
C GLU A 320 -12.73 -8.33 -15.77
N ARG A 321 -12.92 -8.12 -17.08
CA ARG A 321 -13.41 -6.86 -17.63
C ARG A 321 -14.81 -6.54 -17.12
N LYS A 322 -15.71 -7.53 -17.09
CA LYS A 322 -17.08 -7.36 -16.57
C LYS A 322 -17.05 -6.96 -15.10
N ARG A 323 -16.24 -7.62 -14.28
CA ARG A 323 -16.07 -7.29 -12.87
C ARG A 323 -15.49 -5.89 -12.65
N PHE A 324 -14.43 -5.53 -13.38
CA PHE A 324 -13.84 -4.19 -13.27
C PHE A 324 -14.84 -3.12 -13.70
N PHE A 325 -15.62 -3.37 -14.75
CA PHE A 325 -16.66 -2.46 -15.19
C PHE A 325 -17.78 -2.31 -14.15
N GLU A 326 -18.23 -3.42 -13.54
CA GLU A 326 -19.19 -3.42 -12.44
C GLU A 326 -18.73 -2.54 -11.28
N PHE A 327 -17.46 -2.68 -10.87
CA PHE A 327 -16.83 -1.87 -9.83
C PHE A 327 -16.97 -0.36 -10.14
N HIS A 328 -16.74 0.05 -11.39
CA HIS A 328 -16.80 1.47 -11.79
C HIS A 328 -18.24 1.98 -11.90
N LEU A 329 -19.21 1.13 -12.24
CA LEU A 329 -20.62 1.47 -12.14
C LEU A 329 -21.05 1.67 -10.68
N ALA A 330 -20.57 0.83 -9.77
CA ALA A 330 -20.80 0.98 -8.34
C ALA A 330 -20.19 2.28 -7.79
N MET A 331 -18.98 2.63 -8.22
CA MET A 331 -18.33 3.90 -7.91
C MET A 331 -19.16 5.11 -8.38
N GLY A 332 -19.76 5.06 -9.57
CA GLY A 332 -20.67 6.12 -10.01
C GLY A 332 -21.88 6.28 -9.10
N GLY A 333 -22.46 5.16 -8.63
CA GLY A 333 -23.50 5.16 -7.61
C GLY A 333 -23.05 5.81 -6.29
N LEU A 334 -21.83 5.53 -5.84
CA LEU A 334 -21.23 6.11 -4.64
C LEU A 334 -21.15 7.65 -4.74
N LEU A 335 -20.74 8.17 -5.90
CA LEU A 335 -20.65 9.61 -6.12
C LEU A 335 -22.03 10.28 -6.21
N VAL A 336 -23.05 9.59 -6.75
CA VAL A 336 -24.45 10.06 -6.71
C VAL A 336 -24.93 10.14 -5.27
N TYR A 337 -24.67 9.11 -4.46
CA TYR A 337 -25.01 9.08 -3.03
C TYR A 337 -24.39 10.24 -2.25
N GLN A 338 -23.09 10.47 -2.45
CA GLN A 338 -22.35 11.55 -1.79
C GLN A 338 -22.62 12.93 -2.37
N LYS A 339 -23.39 13.01 -3.48
CA LYS A 339 -23.64 14.25 -4.24
C LYS A 339 -22.36 14.94 -4.73
N ASN A 340 -21.31 14.16 -5.02
CA ASN A 340 -20.07 14.69 -5.58
C ASN A 340 -20.21 14.88 -7.09
N TYR A 341 -20.94 15.92 -7.47
CA TYR A 341 -21.30 16.21 -8.86
C TYR A 341 -20.10 16.66 -9.72
N ASP A 342 -19.08 17.27 -9.11
CA ASP A 342 -17.84 17.63 -9.80
C ASP A 342 -17.03 16.39 -10.20
N ALA A 343 -16.96 15.40 -9.30
CA ALA A 343 -16.38 14.10 -9.61
C ALA A 343 -17.18 13.39 -10.71
N LEU A 344 -18.52 13.31 -10.59
CA LEU A 344 -19.36 12.71 -11.62
C LEU A 344 -19.17 13.35 -12.98
N LYS A 345 -19.17 14.69 -13.07
CA LYS A 345 -18.92 15.39 -14.32
C LYS A 345 -17.58 15.00 -14.92
N THR A 346 -16.55 14.83 -14.09
CA THR A 346 -15.24 14.33 -14.55
C THR A 346 -15.37 12.92 -15.14
N LEU A 347 -16.00 11.97 -14.46
CA LEU A 347 -16.21 10.60 -14.97
C LEU A 347 -16.90 10.58 -16.33
N LEU A 348 -17.97 11.38 -16.45
CA LEU A 348 -18.83 11.41 -17.63
C LEU A 348 -18.20 12.12 -18.84
N THR A 349 -17.17 12.94 -18.63
CA THR A 349 -16.51 13.70 -19.69
C THR A 349 -15.10 13.20 -20.01
N TYR A 350 -14.53 12.34 -19.16
CA TYR A 350 -13.16 11.86 -19.30
C TYR A 350 -12.96 11.01 -20.57
N THR A 351 -12.05 11.45 -21.44
CA THR A 351 -11.58 10.68 -22.58
C THR A 351 -10.14 11.05 -22.92
N GLN A 352 -9.38 10.11 -23.49
CA GLN A 352 -7.99 10.30 -23.92
C GLN A 352 -7.83 10.18 -25.45
N ARG A 353 -8.93 10.14 -26.22
CA ARG A 353 -8.92 9.94 -27.67
C ARG A 353 -9.79 10.97 -28.38
N GLN A 354 -9.46 11.21 -29.65
CA GLN A 354 -10.31 11.94 -30.60
C GLN A 354 -10.51 11.04 -31.84
N PRO A 355 -11.73 10.52 -32.10
CA PRO A 355 -12.99 10.82 -31.41
C PRO A 355 -13.05 10.30 -29.96
N PRO A 356 -13.89 10.90 -29.09
CA PRO A 356 -14.05 10.47 -27.70
C PRO A 356 -14.39 8.99 -27.58
N ASN A 357 -13.66 8.29 -26.71
CA ASN A 357 -13.94 6.91 -26.31
C ASN A 357 -14.08 6.85 -24.78
N TYR A 358 -15.14 6.20 -24.30
CA TYR A 358 -15.50 6.11 -22.87
C TYR A 358 -15.50 4.66 -22.41
N VAL A 359 -14.32 4.04 -22.29
CA VAL A 359 -14.21 2.58 -22.08
C VAL A 359 -14.78 2.07 -20.76
N LEU A 360 -14.92 2.95 -19.75
CA LEU A 360 -15.49 2.63 -18.44
C LEU A 360 -16.99 2.99 -18.32
N LEU A 361 -17.62 3.41 -19.40
CA LEU A 361 -19.05 3.74 -19.45
C LEU A 361 -19.76 2.87 -20.50
N PRO A 362 -21.05 2.55 -20.32
CA PRO A 362 -21.81 1.78 -21.30
C PRO A 362 -21.85 2.50 -22.65
N GLN A 363 -21.65 1.74 -23.73
CA GLN A 363 -21.63 2.30 -25.09
C GLN A 363 -23.03 2.28 -25.72
N TYR A 364 -23.85 1.28 -25.39
CA TYR A 364 -25.14 1.03 -26.02
C TYR A 364 -26.27 0.95 -25.00
N THR A 365 -27.49 1.26 -25.45
CA THR A 365 -28.69 1.21 -24.61
C THR A 365 -28.92 -0.19 -24.04
N THR A 366 -28.60 -1.24 -24.81
CA THR A 366 -28.65 -2.64 -24.39
C THR A 366 -27.78 -2.90 -23.15
N GLU A 367 -26.54 -2.40 -23.12
CA GLU A 367 -25.64 -2.56 -21.97
C GLU A 367 -26.19 -1.87 -20.72
N ILE A 368 -26.78 -0.68 -20.89
CA ILE A 368 -27.41 0.06 -19.78
C ILE A 368 -28.52 -0.77 -19.14
N PHE A 369 -29.43 -1.33 -19.93
CA PHE A 369 -30.53 -2.14 -19.41
C PHE A 369 -30.05 -3.48 -18.82
N ALA A 370 -29.05 -4.11 -19.43
CA ALA A 370 -28.41 -5.32 -18.91
C ALA A 370 -27.83 -5.07 -17.51
N TRP A 371 -27.02 -4.02 -17.35
CA TRP A 371 -26.44 -3.64 -16.07
C TRP A 371 -27.51 -3.21 -15.05
N PHE A 372 -28.51 -2.43 -15.48
CA PHE A 372 -29.60 -2.03 -14.60
C PHE A 372 -30.34 -3.25 -14.03
N SER A 373 -30.69 -4.21 -14.89
CA SER A 373 -31.35 -5.45 -14.49
C SER A 373 -30.43 -6.27 -13.55
N SER A 374 -29.14 -6.36 -13.86
CA SER A 374 -28.16 -7.08 -13.05
C SER A 374 -28.00 -6.51 -11.64
N PHE A 375 -27.98 -5.17 -11.48
CA PHE A 375 -27.89 -4.56 -10.15
C PHE A 375 -29.21 -4.64 -9.39
N LYS A 376 -30.36 -4.55 -10.07
CA LYS A 376 -31.66 -4.71 -9.43
C LYS A 376 -31.87 -6.13 -8.88
N ASP A 377 -31.48 -7.15 -9.64
CA ASP A 377 -31.65 -8.56 -9.28
C ASP A 377 -30.54 -9.05 -8.33
N GLU A 378 -30.63 -8.66 -7.06
CA GLU A 378 -29.71 -9.08 -5.99
C GLU A 378 -29.67 -10.60 -5.77
N PHE A 379 -30.77 -11.32 -6.06
CA PHE A 379 -30.92 -12.76 -5.79
C PHE A 379 -30.39 -13.64 -6.92
N GLY A 380 -30.39 -13.16 -8.17
CA GLY A 380 -29.83 -13.87 -9.33
C GLY A 380 -28.29 -13.98 -9.33
N ARG A 381 -27.60 -13.31 -8.40
CA ARG A 381 -26.12 -13.24 -8.35
C ARG A 381 -25.43 -14.38 -7.59
N GLY A 382 -26.20 -15.27 -6.96
CA GLY A 382 -25.71 -16.55 -6.48
C GLY A 382 -24.50 -16.53 -5.55
N TYR A 383 -24.39 -15.58 -4.59
CA TYR A 383 -23.85 -15.81 -3.23
C TYR A 383 -23.44 -14.51 -2.48
N TYR A 384 -23.23 -13.36 -3.13
CA TYR A 384 -22.78 -12.12 -2.44
C TYR A 384 -23.64 -10.87 -2.74
N PRO A 385 -24.31 -10.30 -1.72
CA PRO A 385 -25.05 -9.04 -1.83
C PRO A 385 -24.20 -7.84 -2.29
N ILE A 386 -24.77 -6.96 -3.12
CA ILE A 386 -24.10 -5.76 -3.69
C ILE A 386 -23.60 -4.82 -2.59
N ASP A 387 -24.39 -4.66 -1.53
CA ASP A 387 -24.09 -3.86 -0.34
C ASP A 387 -22.86 -4.37 0.43
N LEU A 388 -22.56 -5.66 0.36
CA LEU A 388 -21.35 -6.22 0.95
C LEU A 388 -20.15 -6.11 0.01
N ALA A 389 -20.36 -6.22 -1.31
CA ALA A 389 -19.30 -6.06 -2.31
C ALA A 389 -18.81 -4.61 -2.38
N TYR A 390 -19.74 -3.65 -2.30
CA TYR A 390 -19.51 -2.23 -2.48
C TYR A 390 -20.15 -1.43 -1.35
N PRO A 391 -19.66 -1.55 -0.11
CA PRO A 391 -20.21 -0.84 1.03
C PRO A 391 -20.08 0.68 0.84
N PHE A 392 -21.18 1.40 1.03
CA PHE A 392 -21.23 2.86 1.01
C PHE A 392 -21.10 3.39 2.44
N PRO A 393 -20.34 4.47 2.67
CA PRO A 393 -20.11 4.98 4.01
C PRO A 393 -21.42 5.46 4.65
N GLY A 394 -21.71 4.94 5.86
CA GLY A 394 -22.90 5.29 6.64
C GLY A 394 -24.16 4.51 6.27
N LEU A 395 -24.05 3.49 5.40
CA LEU A 395 -25.16 2.60 5.02
C LEU A 395 -25.05 1.19 5.63
N ASP A 396 -24.33 1.07 6.74
CA ASP A 396 -23.80 -0.17 7.33
C ASP A 396 -24.85 -1.05 8.03
N ASN A 397 -26.12 -0.61 8.09
CA ASN A 397 -27.19 -1.29 8.80
C ASN A 397 -28.00 -2.22 7.88
N LEU A 398 -28.40 -3.40 8.38
CA LEU A 398 -29.23 -4.40 7.68
C LEU A 398 -30.54 -3.83 7.08
N GLY A 399 -31.07 -2.72 7.62
CA GLY A 399 -32.25 -2.03 7.09
C GLY A 399 -32.01 -1.17 5.84
N ASN A 400 -30.75 -0.92 5.47
CA ASN A 400 -30.36 -0.04 4.36
C ASN A 400 -29.81 -0.79 3.14
N ARG A 401 -29.85 -2.13 3.12
CA ARG A 401 -29.28 -2.97 2.04
C ARG A 401 -29.66 -2.52 0.62
N ARG A 402 -30.90 -2.07 0.41
CA ARG A 402 -31.41 -1.64 -0.91
C ARG A 402 -30.99 -0.23 -1.32
N GLN A 403 -30.39 0.56 -0.42
CA GLN A 403 -29.99 1.93 -0.72
C GLN A 403 -28.76 1.98 -1.63
N VAL A 404 -27.79 1.09 -1.44
CA VAL A 404 -26.62 0.98 -2.34
C VAL A 404 -27.08 0.70 -3.76
N THR A 405 -27.86 -0.37 -3.94
CA THR A 405 -28.49 -0.73 -5.22
C THR A 405 -29.29 0.43 -5.81
N TYR A 406 -30.06 1.16 -5.00
CA TYR A 406 -30.80 2.32 -5.45
C TYR A 406 -29.92 3.41 -6.07
N TYR A 407 -28.83 3.81 -5.41
CA TYR A 407 -27.94 4.84 -5.94
C TYR A 407 -27.17 4.39 -7.17
N ILE A 408 -26.76 3.12 -7.24
CA ILE A 408 -26.15 2.54 -8.45
C ILE A 408 -27.17 2.57 -9.61
N CYS A 409 -28.41 2.14 -9.36
CA CYS A 409 -29.47 2.20 -10.37
C CYS A 409 -29.82 3.64 -10.78
N GLN A 410 -29.73 4.62 -9.89
CA GLN A 410 -29.86 6.04 -10.25
C GLN A 410 -28.73 6.49 -11.18
N TYR A 411 -27.49 6.11 -10.89
CA TYR A 411 -26.35 6.41 -11.74
C TYR A 411 -26.52 5.78 -13.13
N ILE A 412 -26.97 4.53 -13.22
CA ILE A 412 -27.23 3.88 -14.51
C ILE A 412 -28.37 4.60 -15.29
N ALA A 413 -29.41 5.06 -14.60
CA ALA A 413 -30.45 5.89 -15.21
C ALA A 413 -29.93 7.26 -15.68
N LEU A 414 -28.93 7.83 -14.99
CA LEU A 414 -28.23 9.03 -15.45
C LEU A 414 -27.40 8.76 -16.72
N LEU A 415 -26.72 7.61 -16.78
CA LEU A 415 -25.97 7.19 -17.98
C LEU A 415 -26.87 7.03 -19.21
N PHE A 416 -28.11 6.56 -19.03
CA PHE A 416 -29.11 6.54 -20.10
C PHE A 416 -29.37 7.95 -20.66
N LEU A 417 -29.60 8.94 -19.79
CA LEU A 417 -29.79 10.32 -20.20
C LEU A 417 -28.53 10.92 -20.86
N ARG A 418 -27.34 10.58 -20.35
CA ARG A 418 -26.06 10.97 -20.95
C ARG A 418 -25.94 10.48 -22.39
N GLN A 419 -26.26 9.20 -22.62
CA GLN A 419 -26.18 8.60 -23.95
C GLN A 419 -27.11 9.31 -24.93
N MET A 420 -28.34 9.63 -24.50
CA MET A 420 -29.26 10.45 -25.31
C MET A 420 -28.69 11.84 -25.64
N LYS A 421 -27.99 12.48 -24.69
CA LYS A 421 -27.39 13.81 -24.91
C LYS A 421 -26.21 13.77 -25.88
N LEU A 422 -25.27 12.86 -25.69
CA LEU A 422 -24.11 12.70 -26.60
C LEU A 422 -24.55 12.46 -28.05
N HIS A 423 -25.62 11.68 -28.23
CA HIS A 423 -26.21 11.43 -29.53
C HIS A 423 -26.72 12.70 -30.22
N LEU A 424 -27.44 13.56 -29.49
CA LEU A 424 -27.92 14.85 -30.01
C LEU A 424 -26.78 15.74 -30.50
N GLU A 425 -25.61 15.65 -29.85
CA GLU A 425 -24.43 16.45 -30.19
C GLU A 425 -23.62 15.86 -31.36
N GLN A 426 -23.64 14.54 -31.56
CA GLN A 426 -22.77 13.85 -32.53
C GLN A 426 -23.44 13.51 -33.89
N ASN A 427 -24.72 13.82 -34.10
CA ASN A 427 -25.46 13.60 -35.37
C ASN A 427 -25.43 12.15 -35.93
N ASN A 428 -24.97 11.16 -35.15
CA ASN A 428 -24.93 9.75 -35.54
C ASN A 428 -26.25 9.05 -35.21
N ARG A 429 -27.14 8.92 -36.20
CA ARG A 429 -28.54 8.43 -36.06
C ARG A 429 -28.72 6.95 -35.66
N HIS A 430 -27.65 6.16 -35.51
CA HIS A 430 -27.74 4.71 -35.37
C HIS A 430 -27.93 4.20 -33.92
N ASP A 431 -27.78 5.02 -32.88
CA ASP A 431 -27.69 4.52 -31.49
C ASP A 431 -28.87 4.88 -30.55
N LEU A 432 -29.95 5.48 -31.07
CA LEU A 432 -31.27 5.52 -30.40
C LEU A 432 -32.08 4.24 -30.67
N GLU A 433 -31.42 3.20 -31.17
CA GLU A 433 -32.03 1.90 -31.37
C GLU A 433 -32.62 1.39 -30.06
N GLN A 434 -33.80 0.79 -30.16
CA GLN A 434 -34.39 0.07 -29.04
C GLN A 434 -33.37 -0.96 -28.56
N PRO A 435 -33.25 -1.17 -27.24
CA PRO A 435 -32.29 -2.13 -26.73
C PRO A 435 -32.57 -3.49 -27.36
N THR A 436 -31.51 -4.15 -27.82
CA THR A 436 -31.59 -5.51 -28.34
C THR A 436 -32.08 -6.41 -27.21
N LEU A 437 -33.27 -6.97 -27.38
CA LEU A 437 -33.86 -7.82 -26.36
C LEU A 437 -33.07 -9.14 -26.28
N PRO A 438 -32.86 -9.69 -25.07
CA PRO A 438 -32.23 -11.00 -24.93
C PRO A 438 -33.11 -12.07 -25.58
N THR A 439 -32.69 -12.62 -26.73
CA THR A 439 -33.52 -13.59 -27.49
C THR A 439 -33.27 -15.05 -27.09
N ALA A 440 -32.16 -15.32 -26.40
CA ALA A 440 -31.73 -16.69 -26.07
C ALA A 440 -32.38 -17.24 -24.78
N GLU A 441 -32.68 -16.38 -23.79
CA GLU A 441 -33.17 -16.80 -22.48
C GLU A 441 -34.45 -16.07 -22.07
N VAL A 442 -35.57 -16.80 -22.02
CA VAL A 442 -36.88 -16.27 -21.59
C VAL A 442 -36.83 -15.71 -20.16
N LEU A 443 -36.01 -16.31 -19.29
CA LEU A 443 -35.82 -15.83 -17.93
C LEU A 443 -35.19 -14.43 -17.90
N GLU A 444 -34.23 -14.16 -18.79
CA GLU A 444 -33.59 -12.84 -18.88
C GLU A 444 -34.59 -11.76 -19.35
N LEU A 445 -35.44 -12.11 -20.33
CA LEU A 445 -36.54 -11.22 -20.77
C LEU A 445 -37.49 -10.86 -19.63
N LEU A 446 -37.87 -11.84 -18.81
CA LEU A 446 -38.73 -11.61 -17.64
C LEU A 446 -38.07 -10.69 -16.62
N LYS A 447 -36.77 -10.90 -16.33
CA LYS A 447 -35.99 -10.03 -15.45
C LYS A 447 -35.94 -8.58 -15.96
N TRP A 448 -35.76 -8.39 -17.27
CA TRP A 448 -35.78 -7.07 -17.88
C TRP A 448 -37.16 -6.43 -17.76
N GLN A 449 -38.23 -7.16 -18.07
CA GLN A 449 -39.61 -6.69 -17.95
C GLN A 449 -39.93 -6.23 -16.53
N GLU A 450 -39.56 -7.01 -15.52
CA GLU A 450 -39.73 -6.63 -14.11
C GLU A 450 -38.91 -5.38 -13.75
N SER A 451 -37.73 -5.23 -14.35
CA SER A 451 -36.82 -4.10 -14.11
C SER A 451 -37.33 -2.76 -14.65
N VAL A 452 -38.14 -2.75 -15.71
CA VAL A 452 -38.66 -1.52 -16.35
C VAL A 452 -39.39 -0.61 -15.37
N GLY A 453 -40.21 -1.16 -14.48
CA GLY A 453 -40.96 -0.38 -13.49
C GLY A 453 -40.02 0.39 -12.54
N TYR A 454 -38.96 -0.27 -12.07
CA TYR A 454 -37.97 0.32 -11.19
C TYR A 454 -37.05 1.30 -11.94
N PHE A 455 -36.68 0.99 -13.18
CA PHE A 455 -35.95 1.91 -14.05
C PHE A 455 -36.70 3.23 -14.22
N ARG A 456 -38.00 3.16 -14.52
CA ARG A 456 -38.86 4.36 -14.63
C ARG A 456 -38.89 5.16 -13.33
N PHE A 457 -38.90 4.49 -12.18
CA PHE A 457 -38.82 5.16 -10.89
C PHE A 457 -37.48 5.89 -10.69
N CYS A 458 -36.35 5.24 -10.95
CA CYS A 458 -35.01 5.84 -10.87
C CYS A 458 -34.87 7.02 -11.83
N LEU A 459 -35.30 6.86 -13.09
CA LEU A 459 -35.29 7.92 -14.10
C LEU A 459 -36.08 9.14 -13.65
N LYS A 460 -37.29 8.96 -13.10
CA LYS A 460 -38.10 10.06 -12.54
C LYS A 460 -37.40 10.76 -11.37
N LYS A 461 -36.58 10.06 -10.59
CA LYS A 461 -35.81 10.67 -9.49
C LYS A 461 -34.64 11.48 -10.02
N VAL A 462 -33.90 10.95 -11.00
CA VAL A 462 -32.80 11.67 -11.68
C VAL A 462 -33.34 12.93 -12.35
N LEU A 463 -34.44 12.84 -13.11
CA LEU A 463 -35.04 13.99 -13.80
C LEU A 463 -35.52 15.11 -12.85
N LYS A 464 -35.81 14.80 -11.59
CA LYS A 464 -36.18 15.80 -10.57
C LYS A 464 -34.98 16.51 -9.95
N ASN A 465 -33.79 15.91 -10.04
CA ASN A 465 -32.57 16.46 -9.45
C ASN A 465 -31.82 17.31 -10.49
N LYS A 466 -32.08 18.62 -10.48
CA LYS A 466 -31.47 19.58 -11.40
C LYS A 466 -29.94 19.63 -11.28
N GLU A 467 -29.40 19.55 -10.07
CA GLU A 467 -27.96 19.60 -9.84
C GLU A 467 -27.27 18.39 -10.45
N LEU A 468 -27.86 17.19 -10.30
CA LEU A 468 -27.35 15.98 -10.92
C LEU A 468 -27.42 16.06 -12.46
N LEU A 469 -28.50 16.60 -13.03
CA LEU A 469 -28.61 16.77 -14.49
C LEU A 469 -27.57 17.74 -15.06
N ASN A 470 -27.13 18.74 -14.30
CA ASN A 470 -26.08 19.67 -14.71
C ASN A 470 -24.70 19.01 -14.87
N THR A 471 -24.55 17.75 -14.44
CA THR A 471 -23.33 16.97 -14.67
C THR A 471 -23.22 16.39 -16.07
N LEU A 472 -24.34 16.26 -16.79
CA LEU A 472 -24.42 15.72 -18.15
C LEU A 472 -23.94 16.72 -19.20
#